data_AF-B0MCP8-F1
#
_entry.id   AF-B0MCP8-F1
#
_cell.length_a   1.000
_cell.length_b   1.000
_cell.length_c   1.000
_cell.angle_alpha   90.00
_cell.angle_beta   90.00
_cell.angle_gamma   90.00
#
_symmetry.space_group_name_H-M   'P 1'
#
loop_
_entity.id
_entity.type
_entity.pdbx_description
1 polymer ?
#
loop_
_entity_poly.entity_id
_entity_poly.type
_entity_poly.pdbx_seq_one_letter_code
_entity_poly.pdbx_strand_id
1 'polypeptide(L)'
;MPMKYESRDVETPIQVSLDDSIEHGIVVSNLAYNVGKELGLDEAVCYDLAVAGLLHDIGKVRLNFYMNEKEEQILAVDETRYLRMHSTIGHSILVEHGYDNIVLDAVLYHHEHYDGTGYPSNLKRDEIPLVGRIMHVCDIFGALIANRDYREGFSVETALEVMIEEVKNFDMKVFLAFQRVAFSKEMLRILEKSNLHDTDTIKGGTANDNTSTERDEGLVRGGDAETDISGECVQRPV
;
A
#
# COMPACT_ATOMS: atom_id res chain seq x y z
N MET A 1 30.19 -5.21 -0.16
CA MET A 1 29.92 -3.85 -0.71
C MET A 1 28.74 -3.31 0.08
N PRO A 2 28.69 -2.01 0.44
CA PRO A 2 27.44 -1.45 0.96
C PRO A 2 26.37 -1.68 -0.12
N MET A 3 25.26 -2.31 0.24
CA MET A 3 24.15 -2.51 -0.69
C MET A 3 23.59 -1.14 -1.08
N LYS A 4 23.33 -0.95 -2.37
CA LYS A 4 22.70 0.28 -2.85
C LYS A 4 21.20 0.13 -2.71
N TYR A 5 20.63 0.86 -1.77
CA TYR A 5 19.20 1.05 -1.61
C TYR A 5 18.94 2.56 -1.55
N GLU A 6 17.81 3.00 -2.11
CA GLU A 6 17.51 4.42 -2.24
C GLU A 6 16.48 4.90 -1.19
N SER A 7 16.27 6.22 -1.01
CA SER A 7 15.25 6.69 -0.06
C SER A 7 13.83 6.38 -0.54
N ARG A 8 13.61 6.40 -1.86
CA ARG A 8 12.34 6.07 -2.55
C ARG A 8 11.83 4.66 -2.30
N ASP A 9 12.64 3.90 -1.60
CA ASP A 9 12.66 2.48 -1.50
C ASP A 9 12.10 2.11 -0.11
N VAL A 10 12.17 3.06 0.83
CA VAL A 10 11.51 3.12 2.15
C VAL A 10 10.20 3.89 2.03
N GLU A 11 10.26 5.10 1.48
CA GLU A 11 9.09 5.96 1.35
C GLU A 11 8.30 5.53 0.12
N THR A 12 7.04 5.16 0.29
CA THR A 12 6.14 4.88 -0.83
C THR A 12 5.69 6.19 -1.50
N PRO A 13 5.64 6.27 -2.83
CA PRO A 13 5.17 7.45 -3.55
C PRO A 13 3.74 7.88 -3.19
N ILE A 14 3.35 9.10 -3.53
CA ILE A 14 1.94 9.53 -3.38
C ILE A 14 1.03 8.74 -4.34
N GLN A 15 1.53 8.45 -5.54
CA GLN A 15 0.82 7.73 -6.59
C GLN A 15 0.98 6.22 -6.41
N VAL A 16 0.28 5.66 -5.44
CA VAL A 16 0.21 4.21 -5.19
C VAL A 16 -1.21 3.74 -5.46
N SER A 17 -1.37 2.52 -5.97
CA SER A 17 -2.69 1.96 -6.20
C SER A 17 -3.41 1.71 -4.87
N LEU A 18 -4.74 1.64 -4.92
CA LEU A 18 -5.51 1.30 -3.72
C LEU A 18 -5.17 -0.11 -3.21
N ASP A 19 -4.93 -1.05 -4.14
CA ASP A 19 -4.61 -2.43 -3.82
C ASP A 19 -3.26 -2.53 -3.09
N ASP A 20 -2.21 -1.89 -3.62
CA ASP A 20 -0.89 -1.84 -2.97
C ASP A 20 -0.97 -1.20 -1.57
N SER A 21 -1.78 -0.16 -1.42
CA SER A 21 -1.97 0.54 -0.14
C SER A 21 -2.63 -0.38 0.90
N ILE A 22 -3.61 -1.19 0.47
CA ILE A 22 -4.30 -2.15 1.33
C ILE A 22 -3.36 -3.29 1.70
N GLU A 23 -2.62 -3.85 0.74
CA GLU A 23 -1.68 -4.95 0.98
C GLU A 23 -0.57 -4.54 1.95
N HIS A 24 0.04 -3.37 1.74
CA HIS A 24 1.00 -2.79 2.67
C HIS A 24 0.38 -2.59 4.06
N GLY A 25 -0.81 -1.98 4.13
CA GLY A 25 -1.52 -1.78 5.38
C GLY A 25 -1.82 -3.08 6.14
N ILE A 26 -2.15 -4.16 5.45
CA ILE A 26 -2.38 -5.48 6.06
C ILE A 26 -1.07 -6.03 6.67
N VAL A 27 0.06 -5.91 5.97
CA VAL A 27 1.36 -6.35 6.47
C VAL A 27 1.74 -5.57 7.73
N VAL A 28 1.65 -4.23 7.66
CA VAL A 28 1.98 -3.34 8.78
C VAL A 28 1.05 -3.58 9.98
N SER A 29 -0.26 -3.76 9.74
CA SER A 29 -1.25 -4.12 10.77
C SER A 29 -0.86 -5.38 11.54
N ASN A 30 -0.56 -6.47 10.82
CA ASN A 30 -0.20 -7.74 11.45
C ASN A 30 1.12 -7.64 12.23
N LEU A 31 2.11 -6.93 11.69
CA LEU A 31 3.38 -6.71 12.38
C LEU A 31 3.18 -5.88 13.65
N ALA A 32 2.49 -4.75 13.57
CA ALA A 32 2.29 -3.84 14.70
C ALA A 32 1.54 -4.53 15.85
N TYR A 33 0.51 -5.31 15.54
CA TYR A 33 -0.19 -6.15 16.51
C TYR A 33 0.77 -7.10 17.24
N ASN A 34 1.53 -7.90 16.49
CA ASN A 34 2.41 -8.92 17.05
C ASN A 34 3.59 -8.30 17.82
N VAL A 35 4.11 -7.16 17.38
CA VAL A 35 5.14 -6.41 18.12
C VAL A 35 4.58 -5.86 19.42
N GLY A 36 3.35 -5.34 19.42
CA GLY A 36 2.67 -4.94 20.66
C GLY A 36 2.53 -6.10 21.65
N LYS A 37 2.11 -7.27 21.17
CA LYS A 37 2.01 -8.50 21.97
C LYS A 37 3.36 -8.93 22.53
N GLU A 38 4.40 -8.93 21.71
CA GLU A 38 5.77 -9.28 22.11
C GLU A 38 6.33 -8.30 23.16
N LEU A 39 5.91 -7.03 23.12
CA LEU A 39 6.27 -6.03 24.13
C LEU A 39 5.43 -6.14 25.42
N GLY A 40 4.44 -7.03 25.47
CA GLY A 40 3.56 -7.24 26.61
C GLY A 40 2.49 -6.15 26.78
N LEU A 41 2.08 -5.50 25.69
CA LEU A 41 0.98 -4.54 25.73
C LEU A 41 -0.37 -5.24 25.90
N ASP A 42 -1.34 -4.49 26.44
CA ASP A 42 -2.71 -4.97 26.57
C ASP A 42 -3.31 -5.30 25.20
N GLU A 43 -4.22 -6.28 25.18
CA GLU A 43 -4.86 -6.75 23.95
C GLU A 43 -5.53 -5.62 23.17
N ALA A 44 -6.22 -4.71 23.87
CA ALA A 44 -6.89 -3.57 23.27
C ALA A 44 -5.89 -2.65 22.52
N VAL A 45 -4.73 -2.37 23.12
CA VAL A 45 -3.68 -1.56 22.50
C VAL A 45 -3.09 -2.27 21.27
N CYS A 46 -2.97 -3.60 21.32
CA CYS A 46 -2.51 -4.38 20.16
C CYS A 46 -3.51 -4.29 19.01
N TYR A 47 -4.82 -4.36 19.30
CA TYR A 47 -5.86 -4.14 18.29
C TYR A 47 -5.83 -2.72 17.72
N ASP A 48 -5.63 -1.70 18.55
CA ASP A 48 -5.49 -0.32 18.08
C ASP A 48 -4.27 -0.15 17.17
N LEU A 49 -3.15 -0.82 17.47
CA LEU A 49 -1.98 -0.88 16.60
C LEU A 49 -2.27 -1.57 15.26
N ALA A 50 -3.08 -2.64 15.26
CA ALA A 50 -3.50 -3.28 14.02
C ALA A 50 -4.35 -2.32 13.15
N VAL A 51 -5.32 -1.65 13.77
CA VAL A 51 -6.15 -0.64 13.11
C VAL A 51 -5.29 0.51 12.56
N ALA A 52 -4.36 1.02 13.35
CA ALA A 52 -3.42 2.04 12.91
C ALA A 52 -2.56 1.56 11.73
N GLY A 53 -2.08 0.31 11.77
CA GLY A 53 -1.31 -0.30 10.68
C GLY A 53 -2.06 -0.31 9.36
N LEU A 54 -3.36 -0.65 9.38
CA LEU A 54 -4.18 -0.62 8.17
C LEU A 54 -4.44 0.81 7.65
N LEU A 55 -4.48 1.80 8.54
CA LEU A 55 -4.94 3.17 8.23
C LEU A 55 -3.83 4.22 8.13
N HIS A 56 -2.56 3.89 8.45
CA HIS A 56 -1.48 4.88 8.57
C HIS A 56 -1.29 5.73 7.31
N ASP A 57 -1.49 5.13 6.14
CA ASP A 57 -1.32 5.76 4.84
C ASP A 57 -2.62 6.31 4.22
N ILE A 58 -3.73 6.38 4.97
CA ILE A 58 -5.01 6.92 4.45
C ILE A 58 -4.87 8.37 3.95
N GLY A 59 -3.92 9.13 4.50
CA GLY A 59 -3.59 10.47 4.01
C GLY A 59 -2.98 10.46 2.60
N LYS A 60 -2.22 9.43 2.22
CA LYS A 60 -1.68 9.28 0.86
C LYS A 60 -2.81 9.02 -0.14
N VAL A 61 -3.77 8.16 0.23
CA VAL A 61 -4.98 7.92 -0.58
C VAL A 61 -5.72 9.23 -0.84
N ARG A 62 -5.94 10.05 0.21
CA ARG A 62 -6.59 11.35 0.06
C ARG A 62 -5.82 12.33 -0.83
N LEU A 63 -4.49 12.38 -0.69
CA LEU A 63 -3.63 13.20 -1.55
C LEU A 63 -3.70 12.74 -3.00
N ASN A 64 -3.61 11.44 -3.27
CA ASN A 64 -3.67 10.88 -4.62
C ASN A 64 -4.97 11.28 -5.33
N PHE A 65 -6.13 11.18 -4.66
CA PHE A 65 -7.40 11.67 -5.19
C PHE A 65 -7.35 13.17 -5.56
N TYR A 66 -6.83 14.00 -4.66
CA TYR A 66 -6.74 15.45 -4.90
C TYR A 66 -5.82 15.81 -6.08
N MET A 67 -4.72 15.08 -6.26
CA MET A 67 -3.80 15.32 -7.38
C MET A 67 -4.40 14.87 -8.71
N ASN A 68 -5.08 13.73 -8.74
CA ASN A 68 -5.73 13.22 -9.95
C ASN A 68 -6.91 14.10 -10.39
N GLU A 69 -7.68 14.67 -9.45
CA GLU A 69 -8.78 15.59 -9.78
C GLU A 69 -8.31 16.90 -10.43
N LYS A 70 -7.08 17.34 -10.12
CA LYS A 70 -6.59 18.66 -10.51
C LYS A 70 -5.74 18.68 -11.77
N GLU A 71 -5.36 17.51 -12.31
CA GLU A 71 -4.41 17.37 -13.43
C GLU A 71 -3.12 18.20 -13.23
N GLU A 72 -2.74 18.46 -11.98
CA GLU A 72 -1.60 19.32 -11.64
C GLU A 72 -0.29 18.54 -11.79
N GLN A 73 0.62 19.00 -12.65
CA GLN A 73 2.00 18.53 -12.63
C GLN A 73 2.73 19.12 -11.44
N ILE A 74 3.05 18.28 -10.46
CA ILE A 74 3.76 18.67 -9.24
C ILE A 74 5.27 18.63 -9.52
N LEU A 75 6.00 19.64 -9.06
CA LEU A 75 7.46 19.59 -9.05
C LEU A 75 7.95 18.57 -8.00
N ALA A 76 9.03 17.85 -8.28
CA ALA A 76 9.55 16.83 -7.35
C ALA A 76 9.78 17.34 -5.90
N VAL A 77 10.16 18.60 -5.73
CA VAL A 77 10.34 19.21 -4.39
C VAL A 77 9.02 19.37 -3.63
N ASP A 78 7.94 19.66 -4.36
CA ASP A 78 6.61 19.80 -3.78
C ASP A 78 6.03 18.41 -3.44
N GLU A 79 6.34 17.39 -4.24
CA GLU A 79 5.93 16.00 -3.97
C GLU A 79 6.44 15.51 -2.61
N THR A 80 7.73 15.67 -2.30
CA THR A 80 8.27 15.28 -0.98
C THR A 80 7.58 16.03 0.16
N ARG A 81 7.26 17.32 -0.04
CA ARG A 81 6.55 18.11 0.96
C ARG A 81 5.13 17.59 1.18
N TYR A 82 4.39 17.33 0.10
CA TYR A 82 3.05 16.76 0.18
C TYR A 82 3.05 15.37 0.78
N LEU A 83 4.02 14.54 0.41
CA LEU A 83 4.18 13.21 0.97
C LEU A 83 4.31 13.31 2.48
N ARG A 84 5.19 14.17 3.00
CA ARG A 84 5.36 14.35 4.46
C ARG A 84 4.10 14.84 5.19
N MET A 85 3.10 15.38 4.48
CA MET A 85 1.83 15.79 5.06
C MET A 85 0.84 14.64 5.27
N HIS A 86 1.05 13.46 4.66
CA HIS A 86 0.07 12.36 4.71
C HIS A 86 -0.24 11.92 6.14
N SER A 87 0.73 11.89 7.05
CA SER A 87 0.49 11.50 8.44
C SER A 87 -0.43 12.49 9.16
N THR A 88 -0.25 13.80 8.90
CA THR A 88 -1.10 14.86 9.48
C THR A 88 -2.50 14.87 8.87
N ILE A 89 -2.61 14.62 7.56
CA ILE A 89 -3.89 14.49 6.87
C ILE A 89 -4.64 13.26 7.36
N GLY A 90 -3.96 12.12 7.44
CA GLY A 90 -4.51 10.85 7.94
C GLY A 90 -5.01 11.00 9.37
N HIS A 91 -4.19 11.57 10.26
CA HIS A 91 -4.60 11.92 11.62
C HIS A 91 -5.88 12.78 11.63
N SER A 92 -5.94 13.84 10.82
CA SER A 92 -7.11 14.72 10.78
C SER A 92 -8.38 14.00 10.32
N ILE A 93 -8.28 13.13 9.32
CA ILE A 93 -9.39 12.28 8.87
C ILE A 93 -9.88 11.38 10.01
N LEU A 94 -8.97 10.73 10.72
CA LEU A 94 -9.33 9.79 11.79
C LEU A 94 -9.92 10.50 13.01
N VAL A 95 -9.49 11.73 13.32
CA VAL A 95 -10.13 12.58 14.35
C VAL A 95 -11.59 12.83 14.02
N GLU A 96 -11.91 13.18 12.77
CA GLU A 96 -13.29 13.43 12.34
C GLU A 96 -14.19 12.19 12.46
N HIS A 97 -13.59 10.99 12.42
CA HIS A 97 -14.29 9.71 12.55
C HIS A 97 -14.29 9.16 13.99
N GLY A 98 -13.70 9.86 14.95
CA GLY A 98 -13.77 9.51 16.37
C GLY A 98 -12.90 8.33 16.79
N TYR A 99 -11.76 8.11 16.13
CA TYR A 99 -10.79 7.08 16.53
C TYR A 99 -10.06 7.45 17.83
N ASP A 100 -9.66 6.43 18.59
CA ASP A 100 -8.93 6.58 19.85
C ASP A 100 -7.53 7.18 19.67
N ASN A 101 -7.05 7.89 20.70
CA ASN A 101 -5.75 8.58 20.68
C ASN A 101 -4.57 7.64 20.38
N ILE A 102 -4.67 6.35 20.72
CA ILE A 102 -3.63 5.37 20.39
C ILE A 102 -3.48 5.23 18.88
N VAL A 103 -4.61 5.11 18.16
CA VAL A 103 -4.62 5.04 16.69
C VAL A 103 -4.13 6.37 16.12
N LEU A 104 -4.61 7.50 16.65
CA LEU A 104 -4.24 8.83 16.19
C LEU A 104 -2.73 9.08 16.32
N ASP A 105 -2.14 8.80 17.48
CA ASP A 105 -0.70 8.98 17.74
C ASP A 105 0.14 8.04 16.86
N ALA A 106 -0.31 6.79 16.70
CA ALA A 106 0.34 5.82 15.85
C ALA A 106 0.41 6.32 14.39
N VAL A 107 -0.70 6.83 13.85
CA VAL A 107 -0.78 7.37 12.49
C VAL A 107 -0.04 8.70 12.36
N LEU A 108 -0.06 9.58 13.35
CA LEU A 108 0.60 10.88 13.24
C LEU A 108 2.13 10.77 13.26
N TYR A 109 2.66 9.88 14.11
CA TYR A 109 4.09 9.83 14.45
C TYR A 109 4.87 8.64 13.87
N HIS A 110 4.30 7.85 12.97
CA HIS A 110 5.00 6.70 12.37
C HIS A 110 6.21 7.06 11.48
N HIS A 111 6.40 8.35 11.16
CA HIS A 111 7.60 8.87 10.48
C HIS A 111 8.54 9.63 11.42
N GLU A 112 8.30 9.62 12.73
CA GLU A 112 9.26 10.17 13.69
C GLU A 112 10.43 9.20 13.86
N HIS A 113 11.65 9.70 13.65
CA HIS A 113 12.86 8.94 13.88
C HIS A 113 13.30 9.10 15.33
N TYR A 114 13.76 8.01 15.95
CA TYR A 114 14.20 8.00 17.34
C TYR A 114 15.33 9.01 17.65
N ASP A 115 16.12 9.41 16.66
CA ASP A 115 17.17 10.42 16.78
C ASP A 115 16.70 11.89 16.67
N GLY A 116 15.43 12.12 16.30
CA GLY A 116 14.80 13.43 16.11
C GLY A 116 14.80 13.97 14.67
N THR A 117 15.33 13.22 13.70
CA THR A 117 15.42 13.67 12.29
C THR A 117 14.14 13.47 11.47
N GLY A 118 13.15 12.77 12.05
CA GLY A 118 11.88 12.45 11.41
C GLY A 118 10.88 13.60 11.33
N TYR A 119 9.60 13.27 11.18
CA TYR A 119 8.51 14.24 11.02
C TYR A 119 7.18 13.64 11.51
N PRO A 120 6.13 14.45 11.78
CA PRO A 120 5.96 15.88 11.49
C PRO A 120 6.47 16.86 12.56
N SER A 121 6.74 16.39 13.78
CA SER A 121 7.02 17.22 14.96
C SER A 121 8.48 17.19 15.42
N ASN A 122 9.33 16.36 14.79
CA ASN A 122 10.74 16.21 15.14
C ASN A 122 10.94 15.75 16.60
N LEU A 123 10.04 14.89 17.06
CA LEU A 123 10.10 14.31 18.40
C LEU A 123 11.30 13.38 18.51
N LYS A 124 11.90 13.32 19.71
CA LYS A 124 13.09 12.50 19.93
C LYS A 124 12.88 11.50 21.06
N ARG A 125 13.34 10.27 20.82
CA ARG A 125 13.35 9.18 21.82
C ARG A 125 11.97 8.97 22.46
N ASP A 126 11.86 9.19 23.77
CA ASP A 126 10.66 8.97 24.56
C ASP A 126 9.60 10.07 24.40
N GLU A 127 9.93 11.17 23.70
CA GLU A 127 8.92 12.13 23.27
C GLU A 127 7.99 11.52 22.20
N ILE A 128 8.48 10.53 21.45
CA ILE A 128 7.68 9.77 20.48
C ILE A 128 6.82 8.76 21.26
N PRO A 129 5.48 8.79 21.10
CA PRO A 129 4.61 7.78 21.68
C PRO A 129 5.08 6.37 21.32
N LEU A 130 4.98 5.43 22.26
CA LEU A 130 5.44 4.04 22.03
C LEU A 130 4.79 3.43 20.77
N VAL A 131 3.52 3.73 20.55
CA VAL A 131 2.79 3.26 19.36
C VAL A 131 3.35 3.83 18.05
N GLY A 132 3.80 5.09 18.02
CA GLY A 132 4.51 5.67 16.88
C GLY A 132 5.86 4.98 16.62
N ARG A 133 6.60 4.66 17.69
CA ARG A 133 7.87 3.90 17.58
C ARG A 133 7.67 2.49 17.03
N ILE A 134 6.59 1.80 17.43
CA ILE A 134 6.21 0.48 16.90
C ILE A 134 5.86 0.60 15.42
N MET A 135 4.97 1.54 15.09
CA MET A 135 4.54 1.77 13.72
C MET A 135 5.71 2.08 12.78
N HIS A 136 6.65 2.92 13.21
CA HIS A 136 7.82 3.27 12.40
C HIS A 136 8.62 2.02 12.00
N VAL A 137 8.93 1.12 12.95
CA VAL A 137 9.67 -0.10 12.63
C VAL A 137 8.89 -1.02 11.68
N CYS A 138 7.58 -1.17 11.91
CA CYS A 138 6.72 -2.03 11.11
C CYS A 138 6.52 -1.51 9.68
N ASP A 139 6.32 -0.21 9.51
CA ASP A 139 6.14 0.45 8.20
C ASP A 139 7.38 0.31 7.33
N ILE A 140 8.56 0.64 7.88
CA ILE A 140 9.85 0.53 7.17
C ILE A 140 10.09 -0.91 6.69
N PHE A 141 9.83 -1.90 7.55
CA PHE A 141 9.99 -3.29 7.16
C PHE A 141 8.98 -3.72 6.08
N GLY A 142 7.70 -3.37 6.24
CA GLY A 142 6.67 -3.63 5.23
C GLY A 142 7.06 -3.07 3.86
N ALA A 143 7.54 -1.83 3.83
CA ALA A 143 7.98 -1.16 2.62
C ALA A 143 9.22 -1.81 1.96
N LEU A 144 10.13 -2.38 2.76
CA LEU A 144 11.33 -3.06 2.28
C LEU A 144 11.02 -4.39 1.58
N ILE A 145 10.08 -5.16 2.14
CA ILE A 145 9.71 -6.50 1.65
C ILE A 145 8.62 -6.46 0.56
N ALA A 146 7.95 -5.32 0.37
CA ALA A 146 6.94 -5.14 -0.67
C ALA A 146 7.58 -5.13 -2.07
N ASN A 147 6.89 -5.76 -3.03
CA ASN A 147 7.19 -5.64 -4.45
C ASN A 147 6.89 -4.23 -4.94
N ARG A 148 7.67 -3.75 -5.91
CA ARG A 148 7.51 -2.45 -6.56
C ARG A 148 7.76 -2.59 -8.05
N ASP A 149 7.19 -1.69 -8.86
CA ASP A 149 7.34 -1.70 -10.33
C ASP A 149 8.80 -1.83 -10.82
N TYR A 150 9.74 -1.31 -10.05
CA TYR A 150 11.16 -1.25 -10.40
C TYR A 150 12.06 -2.21 -9.60
N ARG A 151 11.52 -2.92 -8.58
CA ARG A 151 12.27 -3.90 -7.81
C ARG A 151 11.37 -4.95 -7.15
N GLU A 152 11.89 -6.17 -7.08
CA GLU A 152 11.33 -7.19 -6.19
C GLU A 152 11.50 -6.78 -4.72
N GLY A 153 10.58 -7.26 -3.89
CA GLY A 153 10.68 -7.16 -2.43
C GLY A 153 11.96 -7.80 -1.90
N PHE A 154 12.53 -7.20 -0.87
CA PHE A 154 13.71 -7.79 -0.23
C PHE A 154 13.35 -9.04 0.57
N SER A 155 14.30 -9.96 0.67
CA SER A 155 14.19 -11.04 1.66
C SER A 155 14.17 -10.45 3.06
N VAL A 156 13.62 -11.21 4.02
CA VAL A 156 13.58 -10.80 5.43
C VAL A 156 14.98 -10.46 5.95
N GLU A 157 15.98 -11.26 5.59
CA GLU A 157 17.38 -11.06 5.96
C GLU A 157 17.93 -9.75 5.39
N THR A 158 17.71 -9.50 4.09
CA THR A 158 18.16 -8.27 3.43
C THR A 158 17.47 -7.03 4.00
N ALA A 159 16.17 -7.08 4.23
CA ALA A 159 15.42 -5.98 4.84
C ALA A 159 15.99 -5.63 6.22
N LEU A 160 16.33 -6.65 7.03
CA LEU A 160 16.93 -6.45 8.35
C LEU A 160 18.35 -5.86 8.28
N GLU A 161 19.17 -6.28 7.33
CA GLU A 161 20.50 -5.69 7.11
C GLU A 161 20.38 -4.19 6.83
N VAL A 162 19.45 -3.79 5.95
CA VAL A 162 19.18 -2.38 5.65
C VAL A 162 18.70 -1.62 6.89
N MET A 163 17.77 -2.20 7.66
CA MET A 163 17.32 -1.56 8.90
C MET A 163 18.44 -1.41 9.95
N ILE A 164 19.38 -2.36 10.02
CA ILE A 164 20.52 -2.27 10.94
C ILE A 164 21.45 -1.10 10.58
N GLU A 165 21.61 -0.79 9.29
CA GLU A 165 22.40 0.39 8.86
C GLU A 165 21.78 1.71 9.36
N GLU A 166 20.45 1.76 9.49
CA GLU A 166 19.68 2.92 9.95
C GLU A 166 19.21 2.78 11.42
N VAL A 167 19.87 1.93 12.21
CA VAL A 167 19.42 1.60 13.59
C VAL A 167 19.27 2.81 14.53
N LYS A 168 19.95 3.93 14.22
CA LYS A 168 19.81 5.21 14.94
C LYS A 168 18.38 5.77 14.91
N ASN A 169 17.59 5.42 13.90
CA ASN A 169 16.21 5.89 13.71
C ASN A 169 15.20 5.06 14.52
N PHE A 170 15.61 3.93 15.10
CA PHE A 170 14.72 3.01 15.81
C PHE A 170 14.94 3.04 17.31
N ASP A 171 13.85 2.86 18.07
CA ASP A 171 13.96 2.46 19.47
C ASP A 171 14.47 1.02 19.53
N MET A 172 15.65 0.82 20.12
CA MET A 172 16.28 -0.49 20.23
C MET A 172 15.40 -1.53 20.93
N LYS A 173 14.59 -1.13 21.93
CA LYS A 173 13.68 -2.06 22.62
C LYS A 173 12.61 -2.57 21.66
N VAL A 174 12.05 -1.67 20.86
CA VAL A 174 11.02 -1.98 19.86
C VAL A 174 11.64 -2.79 18.72
N PHE A 175 12.79 -2.37 18.20
CA PHE A 175 13.48 -3.05 17.10
C PHE A 175 13.82 -4.51 17.45
N LEU A 176 14.31 -4.77 18.66
CA LEU A 176 14.59 -6.13 19.12
C LEU A 176 13.31 -6.98 19.27
N ALA A 177 12.20 -6.38 19.71
CA ALA A 177 10.90 -7.07 19.76
C ALA A 177 10.40 -7.42 18.35
N PHE A 178 10.46 -6.45 17.44
CA PHE A 178 10.19 -6.64 16.03
C PHE A 178 11.02 -7.77 15.41
N GLN A 179 12.33 -7.82 15.67
CA GLN A 179 13.18 -8.90 15.15
C GLN A 179 12.68 -10.29 15.59
N ARG A 180 12.25 -10.45 16.85
CA ARG A 180 11.70 -11.73 17.33
C ARG A 180 10.39 -12.11 16.63
N VAL A 181 9.55 -11.11 16.31
CA VAL A 181 8.31 -11.30 15.55
C VAL A 181 8.59 -11.65 14.09
N ALA A 182 9.49 -10.92 13.42
CA ALA A 182 9.82 -11.10 12.00
C ALA A 182 10.39 -12.49 11.70
N PHE A 183 11.13 -13.09 12.63
CA PHE A 183 11.65 -14.46 12.52
C PHE A 183 10.71 -15.54 13.07
N SER A 184 9.50 -15.17 13.52
CA SER A 184 8.55 -16.16 14.00
C SER A 184 7.99 -17.00 12.84
N LYS A 185 7.77 -18.30 13.08
CA LYS A 185 7.17 -19.21 12.08
C LYS A 185 5.79 -18.75 11.61
N GLU A 186 5.07 -18.03 12.46
CA GLU A 186 3.75 -17.50 12.15
C GLU A 186 3.85 -16.34 11.16
N MET A 187 4.75 -15.39 11.40
CA MET A 187 4.94 -14.26 10.50
C MET A 187 5.47 -14.69 9.13
N LEU A 188 6.43 -15.62 9.08
CA LEU A 188 6.93 -16.16 7.81
C LEU A 188 5.80 -16.78 6.96
N ARG A 189 4.83 -17.45 7.59
CA ARG A 189 3.65 -17.98 6.88
C ARG A 189 2.70 -16.88 6.39
N ILE A 190 2.57 -15.79 7.13
CA ILE A 190 1.74 -14.65 6.71
C ILE A 190 2.37 -13.98 5.48
N LEU A 191 3.69 -13.76 5.50
CA LEU A 191 4.44 -13.18 4.38
C LEU A 191 4.47 -14.09 3.14
N GLU A 192 4.56 -15.41 3.33
CA GLU A 192 4.44 -16.37 2.21
C GLU A 192 3.03 -16.31 1.57
N LYS A 193 1.98 -16.10 2.35
CA LYS A 193 0.60 -16.04 1.85
C LYS A 193 0.27 -14.74 1.14
N SER A 194 0.79 -13.60 1.61
CA SER A 194 0.62 -12.33 0.90
C SER A 194 1.24 -12.39 -0.50
N ASN A 195 2.42 -13.02 -0.63
CA ASN A 195 3.12 -13.17 -1.91
C ASN A 195 2.48 -14.19 -2.87
N LEU A 196 1.54 -15.02 -2.41
CA LEU A 196 0.84 -16.00 -3.27
C LEU A 196 -0.28 -15.37 -4.10
N HIS A 197 -0.81 -14.21 -3.69
CA HIS A 197 -1.89 -13.53 -4.42
C HIS A 197 -1.46 -12.95 -5.78
N ASP A 198 -0.16 -12.76 -6.01
CA ASP A 198 0.38 -12.34 -7.32
C ASP A 198 0.40 -13.47 -8.37
N THR A 199 0.44 -14.75 -7.93
CA THR A 199 0.68 -15.87 -8.87
C THR A 199 -0.56 -16.45 -9.52
N ASP A 200 -1.77 -16.13 -9.03
CA ASP A 200 -3.02 -16.71 -9.52
C ASP A 200 -3.67 -15.92 -10.67
N THR A 201 -3.16 -14.73 -11.02
CA THR A 201 -3.75 -13.90 -12.10
C THR A 201 -3.17 -14.18 -13.50
N ILE A 202 -2.08 -14.95 -13.63
CA ILE A 202 -1.48 -15.28 -14.94
C ILE A 202 -1.53 -16.79 -15.25
N LYS A 203 -2.72 -17.41 -15.21
CA LYS A 203 -3.01 -18.66 -15.95
C LYS A 203 -4.48 -18.72 -16.40
N GLY A 204 -4.87 -17.79 -17.28
CA GLY A 204 -6.20 -17.76 -17.89
C GLY A 204 -6.20 -17.34 -19.36
N GLY A 205 -5.13 -17.66 -20.12
CA GLY A 205 -5.05 -17.38 -21.55
C GLY A 205 -5.27 -18.65 -22.36
N THR A 206 -6.46 -18.79 -22.94
CA THR A 206 -6.90 -19.89 -23.80
C THR A 206 -5.98 -20.09 -25.01
N ALA A 207 -5.47 -21.32 -25.17
CA ALA A 207 -4.90 -21.80 -26.42
C ALA A 207 -6.01 -21.86 -27.48
N ASN A 208 -5.87 -21.08 -28.55
CA ASN A 208 -6.71 -21.20 -29.73
C ASN A 208 -5.89 -21.93 -30.80
N ASP A 209 -6.15 -23.23 -30.94
CA ASP A 209 -5.53 -24.09 -31.94
C ASP A 209 -6.37 -24.03 -33.22
N ASN A 210 -5.89 -23.27 -34.21
CA ASN A 210 -6.49 -23.22 -35.54
C ASN A 210 -6.04 -24.45 -36.33
N THR A 211 -6.92 -25.44 -36.47
CA THR A 211 -6.80 -26.43 -37.55
C THR A 211 -8.05 -26.39 -38.43
N SER A 212 -7.78 -25.97 -39.66
CA SER A 212 -8.64 -25.98 -40.84
C SER A 212 -8.98 -27.39 -41.30
N THR A 213 -10.25 -27.63 -41.64
CA THR A 213 -10.66 -28.63 -42.62
C THR A 213 -11.84 -28.12 -43.45
N GLU A 214 -11.74 -28.37 -44.75
CA GLU A 214 -12.53 -27.82 -45.84
C GLU A 214 -13.87 -28.57 -46.08
N ARG A 215 -14.66 -27.96 -46.98
CA ARG A 215 -15.71 -28.50 -47.89
C ARG A 215 -17.09 -28.77 -47.29
N ASP A 216 -18.13 -28.11 -47.83
CA ASP A 216 -18.79 -28.62 -49.04
C ASP A 216 -19.68 -27.55 -49.72
N GLU A 217 -19.82 -27.67 -51.04
CA GLU A 217 -20.48 -26.75 -51.96
C GLU A 217 -22.01 -26.93 -52.02
N GLY A 218 -22.77 -25.89 -52.39
CA GLY A 218 -24.22 -26.01 -52.57
C GLY A 218 -24.99 -24.80 -53.11
N LEU A 219 -24.78 -24.47 -54.38
CA LEU A 219 -25.81 -24.21 -55.40
C LEU A 219 -26.89 -23.07 -55.23
N VAL A 220 -26.58 -21.89 -55.81
CA VAL A 220 -27.29 -21.17 -56.91
C VAL A 220 -28.74 -20.59 -56.75
N ARG A 221 -28.83 -19.30 -57.18
CA ARG A 221 -29.91 -18.50 -57.83
C ARG A 221 -30.89 -17.66 -56.98
N GLY A 222 -30.75 -16.33 -57.12
CA GLY A 222 -31.69 -15.54 -57.94
C GLY A 222 -32.36 -14.33 -57.27
N GLY A 223 -32.29 -13.17 -57.94
CA GLY A 223 -33.40 -12.18 -57.98
C GLY A 223 -33.08 -10.78 -57.45
N ASP A 224 -32.86 -9.84 -58.37
CA ASP A 224 -32.82 -8.39 -58.15
C ASP A 224 -34.22 -7.83 -57.80
N ALA A 225 -34.29 -6.78 -56.96
CA ALA A 225 -35.22 -5.67 -57.13
C ALA A 225 -34.89 -4.51 -56.16
N GLU A 226 -34.59 -3.34 -56.75
CA GLU A 226 -34.66 -2.02 -56.12
C GLU A 226 -36.06 -1.72 -55.59
N THR A 227 -36.18 -0.92 -54.53
CA THR A 227 -36.91 0.37 -54.56
C THR A 227 -36.77 1.13 -53.24
N ASP A 228 -36.40 2.39 -53.42
CA ASP A 228 -36.36 3.49 -52.46
C ASP A 228 -37.78 4.07 -52.32
N ILE A 229 -38.25 4.42 -51.11
CA ILE A 229 -39.16 5.55 -50.88
C ILE A 229 -39.18 5.98 -49.41
N SER A 230 -38.96 7.28 -49.28
CA SER A 230 -39.16 8.16 -48.14
C SER A 230 -40.55 8.10 -47.51
N GLY A 231 -40.62 8.35 -46.21
CA GLY A 231 -41.87 8.48 -45.45
C GLY A 231 -41.68 9.25 -44.14
N GLU A 232 -41.52 10.57 -44.24
CA GLU A 232 -41.77 11.51 -43.13
C GLU A 232 -43.28 11.77 -42.94
N CYS A 233 -43.61 12.51 -41.87
CA CYS A 233 -44.91 13.10 -41.47
C CYS A 233 -45.86 12.19 -40.65
N VAL A 234 -46.53 12.60 -39.56
CA VAL A 234 -46.57 13.88 -38.80
C VAL A 234 -47.54 13.72 -37.59
N GLN A 235 -47.38 14.62 -36.60
CA GLN A 235 -48.35 15.16 -35.62
C GLN A 235 -48.80 14.39 -34.35
N ARG A 236 -48.60 15.10 -33.22
CA ARG A 236 -49.39 15.06 -31.96
C ARG A 236 -50.76 15.75 -32.18
N PRO A 237 -51.78 15.54 -31.31
CA PRO A 237 -51.89 16.33 -30.06
C PRO A 237 -52.62 15.62 -28.89
N VAL A 238 -52.33 16.02 -27.64
CA VAL A 238 -53.21 16.79 -26.73
C VAL A 238 -52.32 17.65 -25.83
#